data_AF-A0A970AUK5-F1
#
_entry.id   AF-A0A970AUK5-F1
#
_cell.length_a   1.000
_cell.length_b   1.000
_cell.length_c   1.000
_cell.angle_alpha   90.00
_cell.angle_beta   90.00
_cell.angle_gamma   90.00
#
_symmetry.space_group_name_H-M   'P 1'
#
loop_
_entity.id
_entity.type
_entity.pdbx_description
1 polymer ?
#
loop_
_entity_poly.entity_id
_entity_poly.type
_entity_poly.pdbx_seq_one_letter_code
_entity_poly.pdbx_strand_id
1 'polypeptide(L)' 'MTGVVNSNKMTNALVVKVYSVQLHPKYKKRFKTSKKYHVACSDSSKYEIGQTVEIQSTRPLSKTIRWRVVEDKNN' A
#
# COMPACT_ATOMS: atom_id res chain seq x y z
N MET A 1 3.17 -2.03 7.80
CA MET A 1 1.73 -1.78 7.49
C MET A 1 1.39 -2.65 6.30
N THR A 2 0.28 -3.38 6.33
CA THR A 2 -0.07 -4.32 5.25
C THR A 2 -1.07 -3.70 4.27
N GLY A 3 -0.97 -4.07 3.01
CA GLY A 3 -1.87 -3.61 1.96
C GLY A 3 -1.88 -4.53 0.75
N VAL A 4 -2.78 -4.24 -0.18
CA VAL A 4 -2.94 -5.01 -1.41
C VAL A 4 -2.43 -4.20 -2.60
N VAL A 5 -1.66 -4.84 -3.48
CA VAL A 5 -1.16 -4.23 -4.71
C VAL A 5 -2.34 -3.94 -5.65
N ASN A 6 -2.55 -2.67 -5.97
CA ASN A 6 -3.62 -2.22 -6.87
C ASN A 6 -3.08 -1.93 -8.28
N SER A 7 -1.80 -1.54 -8.43
CA SER A 7 -1.17 -1.33 -9.73
C SER A 7 0.35 -1.49 -9.66
N ASN A 8 0.91 -2.20 -10.65
CA ASN A 8 2.34 -2.40 -10.87
C ASN A 8 2.83 -1.76 -12.19
N LYS A 9 2.07 -0.79 -12.75
CA LYS A 9 2.39 -0.18 -14.05
C LYS A 9 3.57 0.81 -14.02
N MET A 10 4.01 1.23 -12.84
CA MET A 10 5.12 2.18 -12.71
C MET A 10 6.45 1.44 -12.64
N THR A 11 7.51 2.04 -13.21
CA THR A 11 8.88 1.52 -13.09
C THR A 11 9.37 1.69 -11.65
N ASN A 12 9.82 0.60 -11.03
CA ASN A 12 10.37 0.56 -9.66
C ASN A 12 9.46 1.14 -8.57
N ALA A 13 8.15 1.20 -8.86
CA ALA A 13 7.15 1.70 -7.95
C ALA A 13 5.83 0.98 -8.15
N LEU A 14 5.04 0.94 -7.09
CA LEU A 14 3.74 0.28 -7.09
C LEU A 14 2.75 1.05 -6.23
N VAL A 15 1.47 0.91 -6.57
CA VAL A 15 0.37 1.56 -5.85
C VAL A 15 -0.30 0.52 -4.98
N VAL A 16 -0.19 0.71 -3.67
CA VAL A 16 -0.76 -0.19 -2.66
C VAL A 16 -2.01 0.46 -2.07
N LYS A 17 -3.10 -0.31 -1.99
CA LYS A 17 -4.32 0.09 -1.29
C LYS A 17 -4.31 -0.52 0.12
N VAL A 18 -4.46 0.34 1.12
CA VAL A 18 -4.58 -0.07 2.52
C VAL A 18 -5.98 0.24 3.01
N TYR A 19 -6.58 -0.77 3.64
CA TYR A 19 -7.89 -0.67 4.27
C TYR A 19 -7.73 -0.39 5.76
N SER A 20 -8.55 0.53 6.27
CA SER A 20 -8.65 0.81 7.70
C SER A 20 -10.13 0.90 8.07
N VAL A 21 -10.49 0.42 9.25
CA VAL A 21 -11.86 0.51 9.75
C VAL A 21 -11.96 1.75 10.63
N GLN A 22 -12.85 2.66 10.24
CA GLN A 22 -13.14 3.87 11.01
C GLN A 22 -14.54 3.78 11.62
N LEU A 23 -14.73 4.46 12.74
CA LEU A 23 -16.01 4.57 13.42
C LEU A 23 -16.68 5.87 12.99
N HIS A 24 -17.94 5.81 12.57
CA HIS A 24 -18.70 7.03 12.30
C HIS A 24 -18.93 7.79 13.62
N PRO A 25 -18.60 9.09 13.72
CA PRO A 25 -18.62 9.82 14.99
C PRO A 25 -20.02 9.88 15.63
N LYS A 26 -21.06 10.19 14.85
CA LYS A 26 -22.45 10.23 15.33
C LYS A 26 -23.05 8.83 15.58
N TYR A 27 -23.04 7.99 14.55
CA TYR A 27 -23.78 6.72 14.56
C TYR A 27 -23.03 5.53 15.16
N LYS A 28 -21.73 5.68 15.50
CA LYS A 28 -20.87 4.58 16.00
C LYS A 28 -20.89 3.32 15.14
N LYS A 29 -21.25 3.44 13.85
CA LYS A 29 -21.19 2.36 12.87
C LYS A 29 -19.76 2.25 12.33
N ARG A 30 -19.23 1.02 12.26
CA ARG A 30 -17.92 0.75 11.66
C ARG A 30 -18.05 0.75 10.14
N PHE A 31 -17.18 1.50 9.45
CA PHE A 31 -17.10 1.52 8.00
C PHE A 31 -15.64 1.35 7.54
N LYS A 32 -15.45 0.79 6.34
CA LYS A 32 -14.13 0.56 5.75
C LYS A 32 -13.73 1.80 4.93
N THR A 33 -12.61 2.41 5.28
CA THR A 33 -11.95 3.47 4.51
C THR A 33 -10.74 2.87 3.80
N SER A 34 -10.46 3.34 2.58
CA SER A 34 -9.25 2.95 1.85
C SER A 34 -8.38 4.15 1.52
N LYS A 35 -7.06 3.98 1.58
CA LYS A 35 -6.07 4.97 1.13
C LYS A 35 -5.10 4.30 0.16
N LYS A 36 -4.70 5.04 -0.87
CA LYS A 36 -3.68 4.61 -1.84
C LYS A 36 -2.33 5.17 -1.41
N TYR A 37 -1.30 4.34 -1.45
CA TYR A 37 0.07 4.71 -1.15
C TYR A 37 0.97 4.38 -2.34
N HIS A 38 1.85 5.32 -2.68
CA HIS A 38 2.90 5.11 -3.66
C HIS A 38 4.12 4.57 -2.94
N VAL A 39 4.56 3.38 -3.36
CA VAL A 39 5.57 2.59 -2.68
C VAL A 39 6.71 2.32 -3.64
N ALA A 40 7.94 2.55 -3.18
CA ALA A 40 9.15 2.18 -3.90
C ALA A 40 9.40 0.68 -3.78
N CYS A 41 9.85 0.10 -4.88
CA CYS A 41 10.28 -1.29 -4.96
C CYS A 41 11.54 -1.40 -5.83
N SER A 42 12.34 -2.45 -5.63
CA SER A 42 13.46 -2.77 -6.53
C SER A 42 12.96 -3.16 -7.91
N ASP A 43 12.00 -4.10 -8.00
CA ASP A 43 11.46 -4.61 -9.27
C ASP A 43 9.93 -4.66 -9.24
N SER A 44 9.26 -3.89 -10.11
CA SER A 44 7.79 -3.86 -10.16
C SER A 44 7.16 -5.15 -10.71
N SER A 45 7.86 -5.85 -11.62
CA SER A 45 7.36 -7.08 -12.25
C SER A 45 7.27 -8.28 -11.30
N LYS A 46 7.94 -8.22 -10.14
CA LYS A 46 7.85 -9.27 -9.10
C LYS A 46 6.52 -9.26 -8.37
N TYR A 47 5.77 -8.16 -8.46
CA TYR A 47 4.54 -7.95 -7.71
C TYR A 47 3.33 -8.03 -8.62
N GLU A 48 2.47 -8.99 -8.33
CA GLU A 48 1.19 -9.14 -9.03
C GLU A 48 0.09 -8.30 -8.39
N ILE A 49 -0.90 -7.93 -9.19
CA ILE A 49 -2.07 -7.19 -8.72
C ILE A 49 -2.91 -8.13 -7.85
N GLY A 50 -3.26 -7.69 -6.63
CA GLY A 50 -3.98 -8.51 -5.65
C GLY A 50 -3.09 -9.15 -4.59
N GLN A 51 -1.77 -9.11 -4.75
CA GLN A 51 -0.83 -9.62 -3.75
C GLN A 51 -0.85 -8.76 -2.48
N THR A 52 -0.67 -9.40 -1.32
CA THR A 52 -0.53 -8.71 -0.02
C THR A 52 0.92 -8.42 0.28
N VAL A 53 1.23 -7.16 0.56
CA VAL A 53 2.59 -6.67 0.82
C VAL A 53 2.68 -5.90 2.14
N GLU A 54 3.82 -6.03 2.80
CA GLU A 54 4.20 -5.23 3.97
C GLU A 54 4.98 -3.98 3.50
N ILE A 55 4.50 -2.80 3.91
CA ILE A 55 5.12 -1.52 3.60
C ILE A 55 5.58 -0.79 4.86
N GLN A 56 6.71 -0.10 4.75
CA GLN A 56 7.32 0.70 5.81
C GLN A 56 7.55 2.14 5.34
N SER A 57 7.43 3.09 6.27
CA SER A 57 7.77 4.50 6.02
C SER A 57 9.27 4.67 5.79
N THR A 58 9.63 5.62 4.95
CA THR A 58 11.02 5.98 4.66
C THR A 58 11.15 7.49 4.51
N ARG A 59 12.38 7.97 4.34
CA ARG A 59 12.61 9.36 3.90
C ARG A 59 11.88 9.61 2.58
N PRO A 60 11.46 10.84 2.26
CA PRO A 60 10.90 11.16 0.96
C PRO A 60 11.88 10.75 -0.15
N LEU A 61 11.45 9.84 -1.02
CA LEU A 61 12.21 9.40 -2.20
C LEU A 61 11.80 10.21 -3.44
N SER A 62 10.56 10.71 -3.44
CA SER A 62 9.99 11.56 -4.49
C SER A 62 8.90 12.46 -3.89
N LYS A 63 8.23 13.26 -4.71
CA LYS A 63 7.10 14.11 -4.33
C LYS A 63 6.01 13.32 -3.58
N THR A 64 5.71 12.11 -4.06
CA THR A 64 4.62 11.27 -3.53
C THR A 64 5.11 10.00 -2.83
N ILE A 65 6.34 9.54 -3.12
CA ILE A 65 6.86 8.27 -2.61
C ILE A 65 7.54 8.49 -1.26
N ARG A 66 6.95 7.91 -0.22
CA ARG A 66 7.43 7.96 1.19
C ARG A 66 7.41 6.59 1.87
N TRP A 67 7.22 5.53 1.07
CA TRP A 67 7.02 4.16 1.53
C TRP A 67 7.88 3.22 0.70
N ARG A 68 8.35 2.13 1.29
CA ARG A 68 9.03 1.02 0.61
C ARG A 68 8.39 -0.32 0.95
N VAL A 69 8.49 -1.29 0.05
CA VAL A 69 8.15 -2.69 0.35
C VAL A 69 9.25 -3.30 1.23
N VAL A 70 8.84 -4.11 2.21
CA VAL A 70 9.75 -4.80 3.16
C VAL A 70 9.65 -6.32 3.03
N GLU A 71 8.44 -6.86 2.95
CA GLU A 71 8.22 -8.31 2.93
C GLU A 71 7.07 -8.67 1.97
N ASP A 72 7.30 -9.75 1.24
CA ASP A 72 6.32 -10.37 0.35
C ASP A 72 5.61 -11.44 1.15
N LYS A 73 4.34 -11.23 1.51
CA LYS A 73 3.54 -12.27 2.14
C LYS A 73 2.97 -13.20 1.07
N ASN A 74 3.84 -13.96 0.43
CA ASN A 74 3.45 -15.14 -0.34
C ASN A 74 3.55 -16.34 0.61
N ASN A 75 2.39 -16.93 0.92
CA ASN A 75 2.26 -18.25 1.52
C ASN A 75 1.78 -19.21 0.45
#